data_AF-A0A8C5SA85-F1
#
_entry.id   AF-A0A8C5SA85-F1
#
_cell.length_a   1.000
_cell.length_b   1.000
_cell.length_c   1.000
_cell.angle_alpha   90.00
_cell.angle_beta   90.00
_cell.angle_gamma   90.00
#
_symmetry.space_group_name_H-M   'P 1'
#
loop_
_entity.id
_entity.type
_entity.pdbx_description
1 polymer ?
#
loop_
_entity_poly.entity_id
_entity_poly.type
_entity_poly.pdbx_seq_one_letter_code
_entity_poly.pdbx_strand_id
1 'polypeptide(L)'
;QNFCYWLPRTGQNRLKTTSDLDLLWKNMGEGKVEPYQIMSLATLFFYFLRFIENNDIRSLSKNAFRGLKSLTHLSLANNNLQTLPRDLLKPLDILSDLDLRGNSLTCDCKIKWLVEWMENTNASMPDIFCGGPPQYQGQKIRELPLKNFDCITTGRMNSGAFSVSAEPFTYSSDLYMALAQPSSSSCTVLKWDYVERKLRDFDRIPAHSAVYCKPIVVDSHLYIVVAQLFGGSYIYRWDTNIDKFIKIQDIDSQKIRKPNDIEAFQIDSEWFFIIADSSKAGSTSLYRWNQNGFFSHQDLHSWHRDTDVEYLEVDGKPRLIISSSSQAPIVYQWNRSQKQFAHWGDIAEVLDVQMVKHFQMKRDHYLCLSRYIGDSKVVRWEGLRFTELQTLPSRGSMVMEPFQISQQLYLALGSDFSFTHIYLWDEEKQKFVKFQELSVQAPRAFQPIPLEAMSVLLAPSFKGNTLVYKHIVVDLSL
;
A
#
# COMPACT_ATOMS: atom_id res chain seq x y z
N GLN A 1 -33.96 51.68 -11.22
CA GLN A 1 -32.79 52.31 -10.59
C GLN A 1 -32.19 51.55 -9.39
N ASN A 2 -32.59 50.31 -9.03
CA ASN A 2 -32.05 49.61 -7.85
C ASN A 2 -31.63 48.12 -8.06
N PHE A 3 -31.03 47.75 -9.20
CA PHE A 3 -30.47 46.39 -9.41
C PHE A 3 -28.93 46.32 -9.52
N CYS A 4 -28.24 47.47 -9.53
CA CYS A 4 -26.78 47.54 -9.71
C CYS A 4 -25.95 47.46 -8.40
N TYR A 5 -26.53 47.08 -7.26
CA TYR A 5 -25.82 47.07 -5.97
C TYR A 5 -25.08 45.76 -5.64
N TRP A 6 -25.04 44.77 -6.53
CA TRP A 6 -24.39 43.47 -6.27
C TRP A 6 -23.14 43.17 -7.11
N LEU A 7 -22.60 44.16 -7.82
CA LEU A 7 -21.31 44.04 -8.49
C LEU A 7 -20.37 45.11 -7.95
N PRO A 8 -19.26 44.74 -7.26
CA PRO A 8 -18.37 45.72 -6.69
C PRO A 8 -17.59 46.44 -7.80
N ARG A 9 -17.99 47.68 -8.09
CA ARG A 9 -17.03 48.69 -8.56
C ARG A 9 -16.21 49.08 -7.34
N THR A 10 -14.90 48.87 -7.41
CA THR A 10 -13.85 49.21 -6.42
C THR A 10 -13.51 48.15 -5.36
N GLY A 11 -12.35 47.51 -5.55
CA GLY A 11 -11.27 47.41 -4.56
C GLY A 11 -11.39 46.57 -3.28
N GLN A 12 -12.57 46.11 -2.82
CA GLN A 12 -12.63 45.59 -1.44
C GLN A 12 -13.47 44.33 -1.14
N ASN A 13 -14.04 43.64 -2.13
CA ASN A 13 -14.65 42.33 -1.91
C ASN A 13 -14.32 41.36 -3.04
N ARG A 14 -13.35 40.47 -2.81
CA ARG A 14 -13.03 39.35 -3.72
C ARG A 14 -14.08 38.26 -3.58
N LEU A 15 -14.63 37.79 -4.70
CA LEU A 15 -15.58 36.66 -4.74
C LEU A 15 -14.88 35.41 -4.19
N LYS A 16 -15.50 34.73 -3.22
CA LYS A 16 -14.93 33.55 -2.54
C LYS A 16 -15.53 32.22 -3.02
N THR A 17 -16.75 32.23 -3.59
CA THR A 17 -17.48 31.05 -4.10
C THR A 17 -18.42 31.43 -5.26
N THR A 18 -18.79 30.49 -6.14
CA THR A 18 -19.73 30.74 -7.26
C THR A 18 -21.22 30.71 -6.89
N SER A 19 -21.55 30.57 -5.61
CA SER A 19 -22.93 30.54 -5.11
C SER A 19 -23.73 31.81 -5.45
N ASP A 20 -23.05 32.94 -5.67
CA ASP A 20 -23.66 34.20 -6.08
C ASP A 20 -24.09 34.19 -7.58
N LEU A 21 -23.45 33.35 -8.42
CA LEU A 21 -23.80 33.18 -9.84
C LEU A 21 -25.06 32.30 -10.01
N ASP A 22 -25.23 31.29 -9.16
CA ASP A 22 -26.43 30.44 -9.16
C ASP A 22 -27.69 31.23 -8.75
N LEU A 23 -27.53 32.20 -7.84
CA LEU A 23 -28.62 33.11 -7.41
C LEU A 23 -29.06 34.05 -8.55
N LEU A 24 -28.10 34.52 -9.36
CA LEU A 24 -28.36 35.32 -10.57
C LEU A 24 -29.12 34.52 -11.63
N TRP A 25 -28.74 33.25 -11.85
CA TRP A 25 -29.42 32.36 -12.80
C TRP A 25 -30.87 32.08 -12.37
N LYS A 26 -31.10 31.82 -11.08
CA LYS A 26 -32.44 31.58 -10.54
C LYS A 26 -33.38 32.79 -10.69
N ASN A 27 -32.86 34.00 -10.46
CA ASN A 27 -33.63 35.23 -10.63
C ASN A 27 -33.93 35.57 -12.11
N MET A 28 -33.06 35.18 -13.05
CA MET A 28 -33.32 35.33 -14.49
C MET A 28 -34.35 34.32 -15.02
N GLY A 29 -34.42 33.11 -14.44
CA GLY A 29 -35.41 32.09 -14.81
C GLY A 29 -36.82 32.33 -14.26
N GLU A 30 -36.97 33.09 -13.17
CA GLU A 30 -38.28 33.35 -12.50
C GLU A 30 -39.05 34.56 -13.06
N GLY A 31 -38.72 35.08 -14.26
CA GLY A 31 -39.55 36.05 -14.98
C GLY A 31 -39.63 37.47 -14.37
N LYS A 32 -38.69 37.85 -13.50
CA LYS A 32 -38.67 39.17 -12.81
C LYS A 32 -37.95 40.30 -13.56
N VAL A 33 -37.56 40.09 -14.82
CA VAL A 33 -36.72 41.04 -15.60
C VAL A 33 -37.35 41.30 -16.96
N GLU A 34 -37.39 42.56 -17.40
CA GLU A 34 -37.96 42.92 -18.70
C GLU A 34 -37.09 42.47 -19.89
N PRO A 35 -37.66 42.12 -21.06
CA PRO A 35 -36.94 41.51 -22.20
C PRO A 35 -35.70 42.29 -22.68
N TYR A 36 -35.77 43.62 -22.70
CA TYR A 36 -34.67 44.49 -23.15
C TYR A 36 -33.53 44.54 -22.12
N GLN A 37 -33.86 44.45 -20.83
CA GLN A 37 -32.89 44.32 -19.75
C GLN A 37 -32.28 42.92 -19.73
N ILE A 38 -33.04 41.87 -20.09
CA ILE A 38 -32.53 40.50 -20.23
C ILE A 38 -31.46 40.43 -21.30
N MET A 39 -31.65 41.06 -22.47
CA MET A 39 -30.60 41.05 -23.51
C MET A 39 -29.32 41.77 -23.05
N SER A 40 -29.44 42.96 -22.48
CA SER A 40 -28.30 43.74 -21.98
C SER A 40 -27.59 43.06 -20.81
N LEU A 41 -28.34 42.53 -19.85
CA LEU A 41 -27.81 41.76 -18.72
C LEU A 41 -27.23 40.43 -19.18
N ALA A 42 -27.82 39.74 -20.15
CA ALA A 42 -27.27 38.53 -20.72
C ALA A 42 -25.95 38.85 -21.42
N THR A 43 -25.85 39.89 -22.25
CA THR A 43 -24.58 40.28 -22.89
C THR A 43 -23.52 40.66 -21.86
N LEU A 44 -23.88 41.42 -20.82
CA LEU A 44 -22.96 41.78 -19.73
C LEU A 44 -22.54 40.55 -18.90
N PHE A 45 -23.46 39.61 -18.70
CA PHE A 45 -23.24 38.36 -17.96
C PHE A 45 -22.39 37.37 -18.76
N PHE A 46 -22.62 37.24 -20.07
CA PHE A 46 -21.76 36.50 -20.99
C PHE A 46 -20.35 37.11 -21.04
N TYR A 47 -20.23 38.44 -21.03
CA TYR A 47 -18.93 39.12 -20.99
C TYR A 47 -18.22 38.93 -19.64
N PHE A 48 -18.95 38.98 -18.52
CA PHE A 48 -18.42 38.77 -17.17
C PHE A 48 -17.95 37.33 -16.96
N LEU A 49 -18.71 36.34 -17.43
CA LEU A 49 -18.32 34.93 -17.37
C LEU A 49 -17.14 34.59 -18.29
N ARG A 50 -16.84 35.44 -19.28
CA ARG A 50 -15.68 35.31 -20.17
C ARG A 50 -14.35 35.50 -19.43
N PHE A 51 -14.32 36.38 -18.41
CA PHE A 51 -13.12 36.74 -17.66
C PHE A 51 -13.39 36.78 -16.15
N ILE A 52 -13.23 35.63 -15.50
CA ILE A 52 -13.28 35.51 -14.03
C ILE A 52 -11.84 35.47 -13.52
N GLU A 53 -11.13 36.59 -13.62
CA GLU A 53 -9.71 36.68 -13.26
C GLU A 53 -9.49 37.44 -11.94
N ASN A 54 -8.38 37.16 -11.25
CA ASN A 54 -7.90 37.91 -10.08
C ASN A 54 -8.89 37.94 -8.89
N ASN A 55 -9.61 36.84 -8.64
CA ASN A 55 -10.46 36.67 -7.45
C ASN A 55 -9.88 35.64 -6.48
N ASP A 56 -10.52 35.43 -5.32
CA ASP A 56 -10.09 34.43 -4.32
C ASP A 56 -10.94 33.16 -4.41
N ILE A 57 -11.38 32.79 -5.61
CA ILE A 57 -12.23 31.62 -5.82
C ILE A 57 -11.40 30.36 -5.60
N ARG A 58 -11.83 29.53 -4.65
CA ARG A 58 -11.15 28.25 -4.30
C ARG A 58 -11.77 27.05 -4.98
N SER A 59 -13.06 27.11 -5.29
CA SER A 59 -13.81 26.04 -5.95
C SER A 59 -14.93 26.61 -6.83
N LEU A 60 -15.25 25.86 -7.88
CA LEU A 60 -16.36 26.12 -8.78
C LEU A 60 -17.43 25.05 -8.58
N SER A 61 -18.69 25.37 -8.85
CA SER A 61 -19.78 24.39 -8.94
C SER A 61 -19.66 23.60 -10.25
N LYS A 62 -20.03 22.30 -10.24
CA LYS A 62 -20.04 21.44 -11.44
C LYS A 62 -20.87 22.03 -12.59
N ASN A 63 -21.92 22.78 -12.26
CA ASN A 63 -22.83 23.35 -13.24
C ASN A 63 -22.58 24.83 -13.51
N ALA A 64 -21.45 25.40 -13.06
CA ALA A 64 -21.19 26.84 -13.13
C ALA A 64 -21.26 27.42 -14.56
N PHE A 65 -20.96 26.61 -15.58
CA PHE A 65 -20.98 27.01 -16.99
C PHE A 65 -22.10 26.35 -17.80
N ARG A 66 -23.10 25.77 -17.14
CA ARG A 66 -24.22 25.14 -17.83
C ARG A 66 -24.98 26.17 -18.68
N GLY A 67 -25.21 25.83 -19.95
CA GLY A 67 -25.96 26.67 -20.88
C GLY A 67 -25.13 27.70 -21.65
N LEU A 68 -23.83 27.84 -21.36
CA LEU A 68 -22.93 28.78 -22.04
C LEU A 68 -22.35 28.21 -23.35
N LYS A 69 -23.21 27.66 -24.21
CA LYS A 69 -22.78 26.95 -25.44
C LYS A 69 -22.05 27.83 -26.46
N SER A 70 -22.24 29.13 -26.39
CA SER A 70 -21.62 30.10 -27.33
C SER A 70 -20.32 30.70 -26.80
N LEU A 71 -19.79 30.22 -25.68
CA LEU A 71 -18.58 30.76 -25.07
C LEU A 71 -17.34 30.26 -25.82
N THR A 72 -16.58 31.18 -26.41
CA THR A 72 -15.34 30.86 -27.15
C THR A 72 -14.09 31.08 -26.30
N HIS A 73 -14.10 32.04 -25.39
CA HIS A 73 -12.96 32.35 -24.53
C HIS A 73 -13.40 32.26 -23.07
N LEU A 74 -12.64 31.56 -22.24
CA LEU A 74 -12.86 31.49 -20.80
C LEU A 74 -11.53 31.72 -20.08
N SER A 75 -11.47 32.76 -19.27
CA SER A 75 -10.34 32.97 -18.36
C SER A 75 -10.77 32.81 -16.92
N LEU A 76 -10.04 31.94 -16.22
CA LEU A 76 -10.11 31.68 -14.79
C LEU A 76 -8.74 31.99 -14.14
N ALA A 77 -7.92 32.83 -14.78
CA ALA A 77 -6.55 33.08 -14.37
C ALA A 77 -6.45 33.86 -13.04
N ASN A 78 -5.34 33.63 -12.32
CA ASN A 78 -5.00 34.30 -11.05
C ASN A 78 -6.12 34.19 -10.00
N ASN A 79 -6.77 33.03 -9.92
CA ASN A 79 -7.60 32.66 -8.78
C ASN A 79 -6.81 31.77 -7.81
N ASN A 80 -7.48 31.26 -6.79
CA ASN A 80 -6.92 30.31 -5.84
C ASN A 80 -7.51 28.91 -6.00
N LEU A 81 -7.82 28.51 -7.24
CA LEU A 81 -8.41 27.21 -7.53
C LEU A 81 -7.41 26.11 -7.20
N GLN A 82 -7.86 25.16 -6.38
CA GLN A 82 -7.09 23.96 -6.06
C GLN A 82 -7.53 22.76 -6.92
N THR A 83 -8.73 22.80 -7.47
CA THR A 83 -9.26 21.74 -8.34
C THR A 83 -10.37 22.32 -9.22
N LEU A 84 -10.69 21.62 -10.31
CA LEU A 84 -11.83 21.91 -11.16
C LEU A 84 -12.79 20.72 -11.14
N PRO A 85 -14.09 20.93 -10.89
CA PRO A 85 -15.08 19.87 -10.95
C PRO A 85 -15.09 19.19 -12.32
N ARG A 86 -15.30 17.88 -12.30
CA ARG A 86 -15.51 17.10 -13.52
C ARG A 86 -16.71 17.61 -14.32
N ASP A 87 -16.62 17.50 -15.65
CA ASP A 87 -17.60 17.96 -16.63
C ASP A 87 -17.85 19.48 -16.65
N LEU A 88 -17.07 20.27 -15.89
CA LEU A 88 -17.24 21.73 -15.85
C LEU A 88 -17.21 22.37 -17.24
N LEU A 89 -16.32 21.87 -18.12
CA LEU A 89 -16.14 22.36 -19.49
C LEU A 89 -17.01 21.63 -20.53
N LYS A 90 -17.70 20.55 -20.14
CA LYS A 90 -18.52 19.74 -21.07
C LYS A 90 -19.61 20.53 -21.80
N PRO A 91 -20.26 21.54 -21.20
CA PRO A 91 -21.28 22.35 -21.90
C PRO A 91 -20.72 23.35 -22.92
N LEU A 92 -19.39 23.51 -23.03
CA LEU A 92 -18.73 24.56 -23.80
C LEU A 92 -18.26 24.04 -25.17
N ASP A 93 -19.22 23.79 -26.08
CA ASP A 93 -19.00 23.07 -27.35
C ASP A 93 -18.01 23.76 -28.31
N ILE A 94 -17.86 25.09 -28.23
CA ILE A 94 -17.04 25.89 -29.16
C ILE A 94 -15.89 26.65 -28.47
N LEU A 95 -15.46 26.19 -27.29
CA LEU A 95 -14.39 26.84 -26.54
C LEU A 95 -13.06 26.75 -27.33
N SER A 96 -12.49 27.91 -27.67
CA SER A 96 -11.22 28.04 -28.38
C SER A 96 -10.06 28.41 -27.48
N ASP A 97 -10.31 29.09 -26.35
CA ASP A 97 -9.25 29.60 -25.47
C ASP A 97 -9.64 29.41 -24.00
N LEU A 98 -8.75 28.76 -23.24
CA LEU A 98 -8.90 28.57 -21.79
C LEU A 98 -7.64 29.01 -21.04
N ASP A 99 -7.77 29.99 -20.14
CA ASP A 99 -6.66 30.42 -19.27
C ASP A 99 -6.91 30.01 -17.81
N LEU A 100 -5.99 29.21 -17.28
CA LEU A 100 -5.99 28.73 -15.88
C LEU A 100 -4.71 29.15 -15.12
N ARG A 101 -3.86 30.01 -15.70
CA ARG A 101 -2.59 30.42 -15.08
C ARG A 101 -2.81 31.07 -13.72
N GLY A 102 -1.79 31.02 -12.88
CA GLY A 102 -1.82 31.67 -11.56
C GLY A 102 -2.74 31.01 -10.53
N ASN A 103 -3.29 29.83 -10.82
CA ASN A 103 -3.99 28.99 -9.85
C ASN A 103 -3.02 28.00 -9.18
N SER A 104 -3.40 27.50 -8.01
CA SER A 104 -2.62 26.54 -7.22
C SER A 104 -3.23 25.14 -7.29
N LEU A 105 -3.32 24.58 -8.49
CA LEU A 105 -3.99 23.30 -8.74
C LEU A 105 -3.27 22.14 -8.03
N THR A 106 -4.02 21.35 -7.29
CA THR A 106 -3.56 20.08 -6.73
C THR A 106 -3.62 19.02 -7.82
N CYS A 107 -2.45 18.59 -8.29
CA CYS A 107 -2.24 17.54 -9.27
C CYS A 107 -2.41 16.15 -8.66
N ASP A 108 -3.64 15.88 -8.23
CA ASP A 108 -4.10 14.58 -7.77
C ASP A 108 -5.07 13.98 -8.79
N CYS A 109 -5.62 12.81 -8.45
CA CYS A 109 -6.50 12.09 -9.36
C CYS A 109 -7.83 12.81 -9.69
N LYS A 110 -8.22 13.86 -8.96
CA LYS A 110 -9.42 14.65 -9.27
C LYS A 110 -9.25 15.52 -10.52
N ILE A 111 -8.02 15.84 -10.90
CA ILE A 111 -7.74 16.63 -12.11
C ILE A 111 -7.46 15.78 -13.34
N LYS A 112 -7.51 14.44 -13.23
CA LYS A 112 -7.26 13.52 -14.36
C LYS A 112 -8.05 13.91 -15.61
N TRP A 113 -9.35 14.17 -15.44
CA TRP A 113 -10.24 14.57 -16.52
C TRP A 113 -9.77 15.84 -17.25
N LEU A 114 -9.13 16.79 -16.55
CA LEU A 114 -8.61 18.01 -17.15
C LEU A 114 -7.40 17.70 -18.03
N VAL A 115 -6.52 16.80 -17.58
CA VAL A 115 -5.35 16.35 -18.35
C VAL A 115 -5.80 15.65 -19.63
N GLU A 116 -6.76 14.73 -19.54
CA GLU A 116 -7.35 14.07 -20.71
C GLU A 116 -8.05 15.06 -21.65
N TRP A 117 -8.78 16.03 -21.08
CA TRP A 117 -9.42 17.09 -21.89
C TRP A 117 -8.38 17.94 -22.61
N MET A 118 -7.26 18.28 -21.96
CA MET A 118 -6.14 19.03 -22.54
C MET A 118 -5.43 18.29 -23.67
N GLU A 119 -5.44 16.96 -23.67
CA GLU A 119 -4.87 16.12 -24.75
C GLU A 119 -5.80 16.03 -25.97
N ASN A 120 -7.13 16.10 -25.75
CA ASN A 120 -8.13 15.88 -26.80
C ASN A 120 -8.76 17.18 -27.35
N THR A 121 -8.50 18.33 -26.72
CA THR A 121 -9.06 19.61 -27.13
C THR A 121 -8.21 20.34 -28.17
N ASN A 122 -8.86 21.09 -29.05
CA ASN A 122 -8.20 22.05 -29.95
C ASN A 122 -8.10 23.45 -29.35
N ALA A 123 -8.56 23.64 -28.11
CA ALA A 123 -8.48 24.92 -27.42
C ALA A 123 -7.01 25.30 -27.12
N SER A 124 -6.67 26.56 -27.35
CA SER A 124 -5.41 27.16 -26.96
C SER A 124 -5.37 27.35 -25.44
N MET A 125 -4.26 26.91 -24.84
CA MET A 125 -4.05 26.99 -23.40
C MET A 125 -2.59 27.34 -23.10
N PRO A 126 -2.33 28.31 -22.21
CA PRO A 126 -0.99 28.54 -21.68
C PRO A 126 -0.50 27.37 -20.81
N ASP A 127 0.81 27.35 -20.53
CA ASP A 127 1.39 26.41 -19.58
C ASP A 127 0.80 26.61 -18.18
N ILE A 128 0.35 25.50 -17.57
CA ILE A 128 -0.22 25.46 -16.22
C ILE A 128 0.64 24.54 -15.37
N PHE A 129 0.88 24.96 -14.13
CA PHE A 129 1.77 24.28 -13.20
C PHE A 129 1.00 23.77 -11.99
N CYS A 130 1.46 22.65 -11.43
CA CYS A 130 0.93 22.09 -10.20
C CYS A 130 1.32 22.94 -9.00
N GLY A 131 0.36 23.30 -8.14
CA GLY A 131 0.60 23.90 -6.82
C GLY A 131 0.90 22.86 -5.73
N GLY A 132 0.53 21.61 -5.96
CA GLY A 132 0.80 20.46 -5.10
C GLY A 132 0.30 19.17 -5.75
N PRO A 133 0.39 18.00 -5.12
CA PRO A 133 1.15 17.72 -3.89
C PRO A 133 2.68 17.96 -4.06
N PRO A 134 3.49 17.95 -2.99
CA PRO A 134 4.91 18.35 -3.04
C PRO A 134 5.74 17.66 -4.11
N GLN A 135 5.41 16.42 -4.47
CA GLN A 135 6.09 15.67 -5.53
C GLN A 135 5.90 16.25 -6.94
N TYR A 136 4.80 16.98 -7.19
CA TYR A 136 4.48 17.57 -8.49
C TYR A 136 4.56 19.10 -8.48
N GLN A 137 4.77 19.72 -7.33
CA GLN A 137 4.79 21.16 -7.20
C GLN A 137 5.79 21.82 -8.17
N GLY A 138 5.30 22.76 -8.98
CA GLY A 138 6.08 23.47 -10.00
C GLY A 138 6.26 22.72 -11.33
N GLN A 139 5.78 21.48 -11.46
CA GLN A 139 5.81 20.75 -12.73
C GLN A 139 4.65 21.15 -13.64
N LYS A 140 4.86 21.10 -14.95
CA LYS A 140 3.81 21.38 -15.94
C LYS A 140 2.82 20.24 -16.01
N ILE A 141 1.53 20.55 -15.93
CA ILE A 141 0.46 19.54 -15.90
C ILE A 141 0.49 18.64 -17.15
N ARG A 142 0.73 19.20 -18.33
CA ARG A 142 0.75 18.47 -19.61
C ARG A 142 1.94 17.51 -19.76
N GLU A 143 3.00 17.69 -18.98
CA GLU A 143 4.19 16.83 -19.01
C GLU A 143 4.06 15.62 -18.07
N LEU A 144 3.02 15.60 -17.21
CA LEU A 144 2.78 14.50 -16.29
C LEU A 144 2.02 13.35 -16.98
N PRO A 145 2.50 12.10 -16.88
CA PRO A 145 1.80 10.94 -17.43
C PRO A 145 0.39 10.77 -16.86
N LEU A 146 -0.62 10.50 -17.71
CA LEU A 146 -2.01 10.28 -17.30
C LEU A 146 -2.20 9.26 -16.16
N LYS A 147 -1.41 8.18 -16.18
CA LYS A 147 -1.39 7.13 -15.13
C LYS A 147 -1.09 7.65 -13.73
N ASN A 148 -0.41 8.80 -13.60
CA ASN A 148 -0.08 9.40 -12.31
C ASN A 148 -1.31 10.03 -11.64
N PHE A 149 -2.42 10.15 -12.36
CA PHE A 149 -3.68 10.72 -11.90
C PHE A 149 -4.78 9.67 -11.71
N ASP A 150 -4.46 8.37 -11.68
CA ASP A 150 -5.45 7.34 -11.32
C ASP A 150 -5.76 7.39 -9.82
N CYS A 151 -7.04 7.42 -9.44
CA CYS A 151 -7.39 7.35 -8.01
C CYS A 151 -7.32 5.91 -7.55
N ILE A 152 -6.35 5.62 -6.69
CA ILE A 152 -6.33 4.35 -5.99
C ILE A 152 -7.10 4.51 -4.69
N THR A 153 -8.13 3.69 -4.52
CA THR A 153 -8.90 3.61 -3.28
C THR A 153 -8.74 2.22 -2.68
N THR A 154 -8.84 2.14 -1.36
CA THR A 154 -8.82 0.86 -0.65
C THR A 154 -10.18 0.56 -0.06
N GLY A 155 -10.83 -0.51 -0.52
CA GLY A 155 -12.02 -1.04 0.12
C GLY A 155 -11.63 -1.89 1.33
N ARG A 156 -12.04 -1.50 2.54
CA ARG A 156 -11.77 -2.27 3.77
C ARG A 156 -12.83 -3.34 3.98
N MET A 157 -12.38 -4.57 4.15
CA MET A 157 -13.17 -5.71 4.61
C MET A 157 -12.53 -6.27 5.88
N ASN A 158 -13.33 -6.79 6.81
CA ASN A 158 -12.83 -7.46 8.00
C ASN A 158 -12.83 -8.98 7.75
N SER A 159 -11.75 -9.68 8.09
CA SER A 159 -11.76 -11.15 8.09
C SER A 159 -12.44 -11.73 9.33
N GLY A 160 -12.77 -10.87 10.32
CA GLY A 160 -13.59 -11.22 11.48
C GLY A 160 -12.83 -11.79 12.67
N ALA A 161 -11.50 -11.87 12.63
CA ALA A 161 -10.72 -12.43 13.74
C ALA A 161 -9.33 -11.79 13.88
N PHE A 162 -8.79 -11.81 15.11
CA PHE A 162 -7.45 -11.32 15.46
C PHE A 162 -6.40 -12.34 15.03
N SER A 163 -5.25 -11.89 14.51
CA SER A 163 -4.13 -12.79 14.19
C SER A 163 -2.78 -12.09 14.28
N VAL A 164 -1.75 -12.83 14.68
CA VAL A 164 -0.36 -12.34 14.77
C VAL A 164 0.43 -12.59 13.49
N SER A 165 0.05 -13.60 12.71
CA SER A 165 0.58 -13.87 11.37
C SER A 165 -0.59 -14.29 10.45
N ALA A 166 -0.40 -14.08 9.16
CA ALA A 166 -1.38 -14.42 8.13
C ALA A 166 -0.66 -14.73 6.82
N GLU A 167 -0.63 -16.00 6.43
CA GLU A 167 0.09 -16.47 5.25
C GLU A 167 -0.91 -16.90 4.16
N PRO A 168 -0.98 -16.20 3.01
CA PRO A 168 -1.71 -16.70 1.85
C PRO A 168 -0.93 -17.85 1.18
N PHE A 169 -1.64 -18.88 0.72
CA PHE A 169 -1.01 -19.98 -0.02
C PHE A 169 -1.98 -20.63 -1.01
N THR A 170 -1.42 -21.28 -2.03
CA THR A 170 -2.20 -22.05 -3.02
C THR A 170 -2.02 -23.54 -2.75
N TYR A 171 -3.12 -24.27 -2.71
CA TYR A 171 -3.12 -25.72 -2.60
C TYR A 171 -4.20 -26.31 -3.50
N SER A 172 -3.86 -27.31 -4.31
CA SER A 172 -4.80 -27.92 -5.27
C SER A 172 -5.52 -26.89 -6.17
N SER A 173 -4.80 -25.84 -6.60
CA SER A 173 -5.30 -24.70 -7.41
C SER A 173 -6.30 -23.77 -6.71
N ASP A 174 -6.60 -24.01 -5.43
CA ASP A 174 -7.43 -23.13 -4.62
C ASP A 174 -6.57 -22.23 -3.73
N LEU A 175 -7.08 -21.03 -3.44
CA LEU A 175 -6.45 -20.08 -2.54
C LEU A 175 -6.92 -20.30 -1.09
N TYR A 176 -5.94 -20.32 -0.19
CA TYR A 176 -6.13 -20.47 1.24
C TYR A 176 -5.35 -19.41 2.02
N MET A 177 -5.67 -19.27 3.30
CA MET A 177 -4.96 -18.42 4.25
C MET A 177 -4.80 -19.13 5.59
N ALA A 178 -3.59 -19.17 6.11
CA ALA A 178 -3.29 -19.67 7.45
C ALA A 178 -3.12 -18.50 8.42
N LEU A 179 -3.89 -18.48 9.50
CA LEU A 179 -3.89 -17.43 10.52
C LEU A 179 -3.48 -18.00 11.87
N ALA A 180 -2.42 -17.45 12.48
CA ALA A 180 -2.09 -17.78 13.88
C ALA A 180 -2.87 -16.86 14.83
N GLN A 181 -3.70 -17.45 15.70
CA GLN A 181 -4.66 -16.74 16.54
C GLN A 181 -4.45 -17.07 18.02
N PRO A 182 -3.55 -16.34 18.72
CA PRO A 182 -3.23 -16.62 20.12
C PRO A 182 -4.45 -16.55 21.03
N SER A 183 -5.35 -15.59 20.80
CA SER A 183 -6.57 -15.40 21.60
C SER A 183 -7.59 -16.54 21.45
N SER A 184 -7.61 -17.17 20.28
CA SER A 184 -8.49 -18.30 19.97
C SER A 184 -7.80 -19.65 20.19
N SER A 185 -6.53 -19.64 20.60
CA SER A 185 -5.68 -20.84 20.73
C SER A 185 -5.77 -21.72 19.48
N SER A 186 -5.69 -21.12 18.29
CA SER A 186 -5.84 -21.84 17.04
C SER A 186 -4.92 -21.34 15.95
N CYS A 187 -4.55 -22.26 15.07
CA CYS A 187 -4.05 -21.99 13.75
C CYS A 187 -5.20 -22.26 12.77
N THR A 188 -5.85 -21.19 12.31
CA THR A 188 -7.07 -21.26 11.50
C THR A 188 -6.71 -21.21 10.02
N VAL A 189 -7.21 -22.17 9.26
CA VAL A 189 -7.08 -22.20 7.80
C VAL A 189 -8.41 -21.77 7.19
N LEU A 190 -8.35 -20.75 6.35
CA LEU A 190 -9.49 -20.25 5.59
C LEU A 190 -9.32 -20.61 4.12
N LYS A 191 -10.43 -20.86 3.42
CA LYS A 191 -10.48 -21.05 1.97
C LYS A 191 -11.20 -19.87 1.32
N TRP A 192 -10.69 -19.41 0.18
CA TRP A 192 -11.37 -18.38 -0.61
C TRP A 192 -12.57 -18.96 -1.36
N ASP A 193 -13.73 -18.33 -1.19
CA ASP A 193 -14.94 -18.60 -1.97
C ASP A 193 -14.98 -17.67 -3.19
N TYR A 194 -14.79 -18.24 -4.38
CA TYR A 194 -14.77 -17.50 -5.64
C TYR A 194 -16.15 -16.95 -6.06
N VAL A 195 -17.23 -17.55 -5.56
CA VAL A 195 -18.61 -17.13 -5.89
C VAL A 195 -19.00 -15.94 -5.02
N GLU A 196 -18.85 -16.08 -3.70
CA GLU A 196 -19.22 -15.02 -2.75
C GLU A 196 -18.11 -14.00 -2.51
N ARG A 197 -16.92 -14.22 -3.06
CA ARG A 197 -15.74 -13.34 -2.96
C ARG A 197 -15.37 -13.04 -1.50
N LYS A 198 -15.35 -14.07 -0.67
CA LYS A 198 -15.06 -13.97 0.77
C LYS A 198 -14.26 -15.16 1.26
N LEU A 199 -13.63 -15.00 2.42
CA LEU A 199 -12.96 -16.10 3.11
C LEU A 199 -13.96 -16.90 3.95
N ARG A 200 -13.86 -18.22 3.87
CA ARG A 200 -14.65 -19.18 4.66
C ARG A 200 -13.72 -20.06 5.50
N ASP A 201 -14.19 -20.47 6.67
CA ASP A 201 -13.48 -21.46 7.48
C ASP A 201 -13.29 -22.76 6.69
N PHE A 202 -12.06 -23.28 6.68
CA PHE A 202 -11.71 -24.57 6.07
C PHE A 202 -11.41 -25.61 7.16
N ASP A 203 -10.43 -25.34 8.02
CA ASP A 203 -10.15 -26.16 9.20
C ASP A 203 -9.48 -25.32 10.30
N ARG A 204 -9.46 -25.82 11.54
CA ARG A 204 -8.84 -25.17 12.69
C ARG A 204 -7.96 -26.15 13.45
N ILE A 205 -6.66 -25.92 13.41
CA ILE A 205 -5.68 -26.69 14.18
C ILE A 205 -5.60 -26.09 15.59
N PRO A 206 -5.83 -26.88 16.66
CA PRO A 206 -5.64 -26.42 18.03
C PRO A 206 -4.18 -26.03 18.27
N ALA A 207 -3.95 -24.79 18.70
CA ALA A 207 -2.61 -24.25 18.88
C ALA A 207 -2.58 -23.20 20.01
N HIS A 208 -2.21 -23.62 21.21
CA HIS A 208 -2.16 -22.75 22.40
C HIS A 208 -1.05 -21.71 22.23
N SER A 209 -1.43 -20.42 22.28
CA SER A 209 -0.50 -19.31 22.04
C SER A 209 0.27 -19.44 20.72
N ALA A 210 -0.46 -19.75 19.65
CA ALA A 210 0.06 -19.79 18.29
C ALA A 210 0.74 -18.46 17.92
N VAL A 211 1.97 -18.53 17.40
CA VAL A 211 2.76 -17.39 16.93
C VAL A 211 2.80 -17.36 15.41
N TYR A 212 3.01 -18.51 14.79
CA TYR A 212 3.13 -18.61 13.35
C TYR A 212 2.52 -19.90 12.81
N CYS A 213 1.89 -19.78 11.64
CA CYS A 213 1.31 -20.87 10.87
C CYS A 213 1.88 -20.85 9.46
N LYS A 214 2.98 -21.57 9.22
CA LYS A 214 3.64 -21.57 7.91
C LYS A 214 3.13 -22.74 7.05
N PRO A 215 2.36 -22.48 5.98
CA PRO A 215 1.96 -23.52 5.04
C PRO A 215 3.16 -23.93 4.16
N ILE A 216 3.31 -25.22 3.91
CA ILE A 216 4.32 -25.76 2.98
C ILE A 216 3.64 -26.84 2.14
N VAL A 217 3.73 -26.73 0.81
CA VAL A 217 3.18 -27.72 -0.12
C VAL A 217 4.33 -28.50 -0.75
N VAL A 218 4.46 -29.77 -0.39
CA VAL A 218 5.51 -30.66 -0.88
C VAL A 218 4.86 -31.86 -1.56
N ASP A 219 5.25 -32.14 -2.81
CA ASP A 219 4.75 -33.28 -3.58
C ASP A 219 3.21 -33.38 -3.58
N SER A 220 2.53 -32.25 -3.78
CA SER A 220 1.07 -32.11 -3.74
C SER A 220 0.39 -32.41 -2.40
N HIS A 221 1.16 -32.53 -1.31
CA HIS A 221 0.65 -32.67 0.05
C HIS A 221 0.81 -31.35 0.81
N LEU A 222 -0.23 -30.97 1.55
CA LEU A 222 -0.23 -29.76 2.37
C LEU A 222 0.23 -30.05 3.80
N TYR A 223 1.23 -29.30 4.24
CA TYR A 223 1.74 -29.28 5.60
C TYR A 223 1.57 -27.89 6.20
N ILE A 224 1.38 -27.82 7.51
CA ILE A 224 1.42 -26.57 8.26
C ILE A 224 2.37 -26.75 9.45
N VAL A 225 3.41 -25.91 9.50
CA VAL A 225 4.29 -25.77 10.65
C VAL A 225 3.65 -24.79 11.62
N VAL A 226 3.34 -25.26 12.83
CA VAL A 226 2.66 -24.47 13.86
C VAL A 226 3.63 -24.16 14.99
N ALA A 227 4.07 -22.91 15.06
CA ALA A 227 4.89 -22.39 16.15
C ALA A 227 4.04 -21.94 17.33
N GLN A 228 4.39 -22.38 18.54
CA GLN A 228 3.70 -22.04 19.78
C GLN A 228 4.68 -21.63 20.87
N LEU A 229 4.30 -20.67 21.71
CA LEU A 229 5.08 -20.28 22.90
C LEU A 229 4.95 -21.29 24.05
N PHE A 230 3.87 -22.06 24.09
CA PHE A 230 3.57 -23.02 25.16
C PHE A 230 3.19 -24.36 24.55
N GLY A 231 3.58 -25.45 25.22
CA GLY A 231 3.26 -26.82 24.79
C GLY A 231 4.15 -27.38 23.67
N GLY A 232 5.09 -26.61 23.12
CA GLY A 232 5.96 -27.05 22.02
C GLY A 232 5.37 -26.78 20.64
N SER A 233 6.19 -26.85 19.60
CA SER A 233 5.76 -26.61 18.21
C SER A 233 5.57 -27.93 17.46
N TYR A 234 4.73 -27.94 16.44
CA TYR A 234 4.33 -29.19 15.76
C TYR A 234 4.18 -29.01 14.25
N ILE A 235 4.21 -30.11 13.51
CA ILE A 235 3.92 -30.15 12.08
C ILE A 235 2.65 -30.97 11.87
N TYR A 236 1.72 -30.37 11.12
CA TYR A 236 0.46 -30.99 10.73
C TYR A 236 0.46 -31.26 9.23
N ARG A 237 -0.24 -32.31 8.81
CA ARG A 237 -0.49 -32.65 7.40
C ARG A 237 -1.99 -32.68 7.15
N TRP A 238 -2.43 -32.13 6.03
CA TRP A 238 -3.82 -32.29 5.56
C TRP A 238 -4.05 -33.72 5.09
N ASP A 239 -5.04 -34.40 5.66
CA ASP A 239 -5.46 -35.73 5.22
C ASP A 239 -6.79 -35.64 4.47
N THR A 240 -6.77 -35.94 3.17
CA THR A 240 -7.93 -35.86 2.29
C THR A 240 -8.94 -37.00 2.49
N ASN A 241 -8.60 -38.05 3.24
CA ASN A 241 -9.54 -39.15 3.49
C ASN A 241 -10.52 -38.82 4.63
N ILE A 242 -10.08 -37.98 5.57
CA ILE A 242 -10.86 -37.58 6.74
C ILE A 242 -11.14 -36.07 6.78
N ASP A 243 -10.68 -35.34 5.75
CA ASP A 243 -10.78 -33.90 5.61
C ASP A 243 -10.38 -33.13 6.87
N LYS A 244 -9.20 -33.47 7.42
CA LYS A 244 -8.65 -32.82 8.62
C LYS A 244 -7.13 -32.73 8.60
N PHE A 245 -6.61 -31.71 9.29
CA PHE A 245 -5.21 -31.69 9.67
C PHE A 245 -4.91 -32.71 10.79
N ILE A 246 -3.93 -33.57 10.53
CA ILE A 246 -3.41 -34.52 11.51
C ILE A 246 -2.01 -34.10 11.94
N LYS A 247 -1.74 -34.14 13.25
CA LYS A 247 -0.38 -33.94 13.77
C LYS A 247 0.48 -35.12 13.33
N ILE A 248 1.59 -34.84 12.64
CA ILE A 248 2.51 -35.88 12.15
C ILE A 248 3.88 -35.84 12.83
N GLN A 249 4.28 -34.69 13.38
CA GLN A 249 5.62 -34.54 13.93
C GLN A 249 5.69 -33.50 15.06
N ASP A 250 6.52 -33.81 16.06
CA ASP A 250 6.93 -32.90 17.13
C ASP A 250 8.22 -32.16 16.75
N ILE A 251 8.26 -30.86 17.03
CA ILE A 251 9.48 -30.06 16.94
C ILE A 251 10.17 -30.07 18.31
N ASP A 252 11.47 -30.32 18.30
CA ASP A 252 12.28 -30.42 19.53
C ASP A 252 12.18 -29.13 20.38
N SER A 253 11.53 -29.26 21.53
CA SER A 253 11.29 -28.18 22.47
C SER A 253 12.53 -27.76 23.26
N GLN A 254 13.61 -28.54 23.20
CA GLN A 254 14.89 -28.13 23.77
C GLN A 254 15.58 -27.09 22.89
N LYS A 255 15.44 -27.24 21.56
CA LYS A 255 15.97 -26.32 20.55
C LYS A 255 15.07 -25.11 20.31
N ILE A 256 13.78 -25.35 20.12
CA ILE A 256 12.78 -24.30 19.86
C ILE A 256 11.92 -24.10 21.11
N ARG A 257 12.13 -22.98 21.79
CA ARG A 257 11.48 -22.60 23.04
C ARG A 257 10.57 -21.39 22.90
N LYS A 258 11.00 -20.35 22.19
CA LYS A 258 10.22 -19.13 21.98
C LYS A 258 10.26 -18.73 20.50
N PRO A 259 9.60 -19.52 19.64
CA PRO A 259 9.55 -19.22 18.22
C PRO A 259 8.88 -17.86 17.99
N ASN A 260 9.43 -17.05 17.09
CA ASN A 260 8.88 -15.73 16.75
C ASN A 260 8.49 -15.62 15.28
N ASP A 261 9.25 -16.26 14.39
CA ASP A 261 9.07 -16.19 12.94
C ASP A 261 9.42 -17.54 12.28
N ILE A 262 8.82 -17.80 11.11
CA ILE A 262 9.09 -18.98 10.30
C ILE A 262 9.20 -18.59 8.83
N GLU A 263 10.32 -18.96 8.21
CA GLU A 263 10.51 -18.81 6.76
C GLU A 263 10.66 -20.18 6.09
N ALA A 264 10.08 -20.34 4.90
CA ALA A 264 10.10 -21.59 4.15
C ALA A 264 10.57 -21.33 2.72
N PHE A 265 11.52 -22.13 2.25
CA PHE A 265 12.20 -21.90 0.98
C PHE A 265 12.74 -23.20 0.39
N GLN A 266 13.14 -23.15 -0.88
CA GLN A 266 13.79 -24.24 -1.57
C GLN A 266 15.22 -23.88 -1.95
N ILE A 267 16.13 -24.84 -1.79
CA ILE A 267 17.49 -24.77 -2.33
C ILE A 267 17.72 -26.06 -3.10
N ASP A 268 18.10 -25.94 -4.38
CA ASP A 268 18.37 -27.11 -5.25
C ASP A 268 17.20 -28.12 -5.27
N SER A 269 15.96 -27.61 -5.33
CA SER A 269 14.70 -28.37 -5.28
C SER A 269 14.43 -29.13 -3.98
N GLU A 270 15.24 -28.94 -2.94
CA GLU A 270 14.98 -29.48 -1.61
C GLU A 270 14.26 -28.44 -0.75
N TRP A 271 13.21 -28.86 -0.05
CA TRP A 271 12.45 -27.99 0.85
C TRP A 271 13.13 -27.83 2.20
N PHE A 272 13.16 -26.59 2.67
CA PHE A 272 13.60 -26.22 4.00
C PHE A 272 12.60 -25.28 4.67
N PHE A 273 12.58 -25.29 5.99
CA PHE A 273 12.06 -24.17 6.76
C PHE A 273 12.97 -23.86 7.93
N ILE A 274 12.95 -22.63 8.40
CA ILE A 274 13.73 -22.16 9.54
C ILE A 274 12.81 -21.48 10.54
N ILE A 275 13.06 -21.71 11.84
CA ILE A 275 12.31 -21.07 12.93
C ILE A 275 13.24 -20.15 13.70
N ALA A 276 12.92 -18.85 13.74
CA ALA A 276 13.61 -17.88 14.57
C ALA A 276 13.23 -18.07 16.04
N ASP A 277 14.22 -18.22 16.95
CA ASP A 277 13.97 -18.35 18.39
C ASP A 277 14.40 -17.10 19.17
N SER A 278 13.45 -16.47 19.85
CA SER A 278 13.66 -15.24 20.61
C SER A 278 14.20 -15.47 22.03
N SER A 279 14.47 -16.72 22.40
CA SER A 279 15.07 -17.09 23.69
C SER A 279 16.55 -17.40 23.56
N LYS A 280 17.32 -17.00 24.58
CA LYS A 280 18.76 -17.32 24.64
C LYS A 280 19.07 -18.81 24.75
N ALA A 281 18.14 -19.59 25.30
CA ALA A 281 18.35 -21.02 25.55
C ALA A 281 17.92 -21.89 24.37
N GLY A 282 17.10 -21.35 23.46
CA GLY A 282 16.82 -21.95 22.17
C GLY A 282 17.86 -21.52 21.13
N SER A 283 17.74 -22.08 19.94
CA SER A 283 18.55 -21.71 18.78
C SER A 283 17.66 -21.63 17.55
N THR A 284 17.92 -20.64 16.70
CA THR A 284 17.27 -20.56 15.39
C THR A 284 17.67 -21.79 14.58
N SER A 285 16.69 -22.62 14.21
CA SER A 285 16.96 -23.98 13.72
C SER A 285 16.37 -24.19 12.33
N LEU A 286 17.21 -24.65 11.42
CA LEU A 286 16.88 -25.02 10.05
C LEU A 286 16.48 -26.50 9.99
N TYR A 287 15.38 -26.79 9.31
CA TYR A 287 14.84 -28.12 9.08
C TYR A 287 14.79 -28.42 7.59
N ARG A 288 15.10 -29.67 7.21
CA ARG A 288 15.12 -30.15 5.83
C ARG A 288 14.07 -31.23 5.63
N TRP A 289 13.36 -31.15 4.51
CA TRP A 289 12.43 -32.19 4.08
C TRP A 289 13.17 -33.49 3.78
N ASN A 290 12.66 -34.60 4.30
CA ASN A 290 13.14 -35.93 3.99
C ASN A 290 11.97 -36.92 4.00
N GLN A 291 11.48 -37.24 2.79
CA GLN A 291 10.44 -38.23 2.46
C GLN A 291 9.10 -38.08 3.20
N ASN A 292 9.09 -38.19 4.53
CA ASN A 292 7.91 -38.25 5.37
C ASN A 292 7.81 -37.12 6.40
N GLY A 293 8.83 -36.25 6.52
CA GLY A 293 8.84 -35.19 7.53
C GLY A 293 10.01 -34.22 7.38
N PHE A 294 10.11 -33.29 8.33
CA PHE A 294 11.15 -32.27 8.35
C PHE A 294 12.08 -32.48 9.54
N PHE A 295 13.36 -32.66 9.30
CA PHE A 295 14.33 -32.99 10.34
C PHE A 295 15.36 -31.89 10.51
N SER A 296 15.83 -31.70 11.74
CA SER A 296 16.85 -30.68 12.07
C SER A 296 18.08 -30.90 11.19
N HIS A 297 18.51 -29.83 10.54
CA HIS A 297 19.59 -29.81 9.56
C HIS A 297 20.77 -28.96 10.04
N GLN A 298 20.48 -27.80 10.63
CA GLN A 298 21.49 -26.90 11.17
C GLN A 298 20.90 -25.97 12.22
N ASP A 299 21.64 -25.74 13.31
CA ASP A 299 21.31 -24.70 14.28
C ASP A 299 22.19 -23.46 14.01
N LEU A 300 21.59 -22.28 14.09
CA LEU A 300 22.21 -20.99 13.82
C LEU A 300 22.07 -20.06 15.03
N HIS A 301 23.03 -19.14 15.13
CA HIS A 301 22.99 -17.99 16.02
C HIS A 301 22.69 -18.28 17.51
N SER A 302 23.30 -19.34 18.06
CA SER A 302 23.12 -19.75 19.46
C SER A 302 23.33 -18.60 20.45
N TRP A 303 22.56 -18.59 21.54
CA TRP A 303 22.61 -17.60 22.63
C TRP A 303 22.10 -16.19 22.30
N HIS A 304 21.47 -16.02 21.15
CA HIS A 304 20.87 -14.76 20.73
C HIS A 304 19.34 -14.81 20.88
N ARG A 305 18.69 -13.66 20.63
CA ARG A 305 17.25 -13.51 20.73
C ARG A 305 16.74 -13.11 19.35
N ASP A 306 16.62 -14.10 18.49
CA ASP A 306 16.29 -13.89 17.09
C ASP A 306 14.81 -13.56 16.97
N THR A 307 14.51 -12.51 16.22
CA THR A 307 13.16 -11.98 16.04
C THR A 307 12.60 -12.33 14.68
N ASP A 308 13.43 -12.46 13.66
CA ASP A 308 13.00 -12.64 12.27
C ASP A 308 14.09 -13.31 11.46
N VAL A 309 13.69 -14.10 10.46
CA VAL A 309 14.59 -14.71 9.50
C VAL A 309 14.08 -14.45 8.09
N GLU A 310 14.92 -13.87 7.25
CA GLU A 310 14.60 -13.59 5.85
C GLU A 310 15.45 -14.45 4.92
N TYR A 311 14.80 -15.21 4.03
CA TYR A 311 15.46 -15.90 2.93
C TYR A 311 15.52 -15.02 1.68
N LEU A 312 16.67 -15.00 1.02
CA LEU A 312 16.83 -14.34 -0.26
C LEU A 312 17.89 -15.05 -1.11
N GLU A 313 17.76 -14.87 -2.43
CA GLU A 313 18.76 -15.32 -3.38
C GLU A 313 19.34 -14.12 -4.12
N VAL A 314 20.65 -13.93 -4.01
CA VAL A 314 21.38 -12.82 -4.64
C VAL A 314 22.48 -13.43 -5.49
N ASP A 315 22.50 -13.10 -6.79
CA ASP A 315 23.48 -13.60 -7.75
C ASP A 315 23.60 -15.15 -7.78
N GLY A 316 22.46 -15.86 -7.66
CA GLY A 316 22.43 -17.33 -7.64
C GLY A 316 22.94 -17.98 -6.35
N LYS A 317 23.15 -17.17 -5.30
CA LYS A 317 23.64 -17.61 -3.99
C LYS A 317 22.52 -17.46 -2.95
N PRO A 318 22.00 -18.58 -2.42
CA PRO A 318 21.04 -18.56 -1.32
C PRO A 318 21.67 -17.96 -0.06
N ARG A 319 20.93 -17.08 0.61
CA ARG A 319 21.33 -16.40 1.85
C ARG A 319 20.18 -16.37 2.85
N LEU A 320 20.55 -16.26 4.12
CA LEU A 320 19.63 -15.98 5.21
C LEU A 320 20.09 -14.72 5.94
N ILE A 321 19.15 -13.87 6.31
CA ILE A 321 19.39 -12.73 7.19
C ILE A 321 18.65 -13.01 8.48
N ILE A 322 19.36 -12.96 9.61
CA ILE A 322 18.77 -13.14 10.94
C ILE A 322 18.79 -11.80 11.66
N SER A 323 17.62 -11.36 12.10
CA SER A 323 17.46 -10.18 12.97
C SER A 323 17.37 -10.62 14.42
N SER A 324 17.97 -9.85 15.32
CA SER A 324 18.00 -10.18 16.74
C SER A 324 17.95 -8.94 17.63
N SER A 325 17.41 -9.11 18.83
CA SER A 325 17.37 -8.03 19.83
C SER A 325 18.78 -7.54 20.17
N SER A 326 19.00 -6.22 20.10
CA SER A 326 20.23 -5.52 20.46
C SER A 326 21.48 -5.93 19.69
N GLN A 327 21.29 -6.46 18.48
CA GLN A 327 22.35 -6.81 17.55
C GLN A 327 22.10 -6.21 16.18
N ALA A 328 23.14 -6.19 15.35
CA ALA A 328 22.99 -5.95 13.91
C ALA A 328 22.47 -7.23 13.23
N PRO A 329 21.68 -7.13 12.14
CA PRO A 329 21.31 -8.30 11.36
C PRO A 329 22.54 -9.03 10.81
N ILE A 330 22.50 -10.36 10.86
CA ILE A 330 23.60 -11.20 10.40
C ILE A 330 23.21 -11.91 9.11
N VAL A 331 24.13 -11.96 8.17
CA VAL A 331 23.97 -12.63 6.89
C VAL A 331 24.73 -13.95 6.89
N TYR A 332 24.03 -15.01 6.56
CA TYR A 332 24.59 -16.31 6.25
C TYR A 332 24.50 -16.60 4.75
N GLN A 333 25.48 -17.29 4.20
CA GLN A 333 25.48 -17.74 2.80
C GLN A 333 25.52 -19.26 2.75
N TRP A 334 24.71 -19.84 1.87
CA TRP A 334 24.68 -21.27 1.64
C TRP A 334 25.99 -21.77 1.03
N ASN A 335 26.64 -22.69 1.74
CA ASN A 335 27.76 -23.45 1.23
C ASN A 335 27.26 -24.74 0.58
N ARG A 336 27.30 -24.80 -0.76
CA ARG A 336 26.85 -25.96 -1.54
C ARG A 336 27.63 -27.24 -1.24
N SER A 337 28.91 -27.15 -0.87
CA SER A 337 29.72 -28.36 -0.59
C SER A 337 29.37 -28.99 0.75
N GLN A 338 29.15 -28.17 1.78
CA GLN A 338 28.74 -28.62 3.11
C GLN A 338 27.23 -28.78 3.25
N LYS A 339 26.45 -28.29 2.28
CA LYS A 339 25.00 -28.11 2.36
C LYS A 339 24.61 -27.43 3.68
N GLN A 340 25.28 -26.35 4.05
CA GLN A 340 25.04 -25.63 5.31
C GLN A 340 25.21 -24.14 5.09
N PHE A 341 24.53 -23.32 5.89
CA PHE A 341 24.73 -21.89 5.95
C PHE A 341 25.97 -21.55 6.77
N ALA A 342 26.91 -20.82 6.18
CA ALA A 342 28.08 -20.29 6.88
C ALA A 342 27.91 -18.78 7.08
N HIS A 343 28.45 -18.25 8.18
CA HIS A 343 28.50 -16.81 8.40
C HIS A 343 29.21 -16.14 7.21
N TRP A 344 28.62 -15.05 6.72
CA TRP A 344 29.12 -14.33 5.57
C TRP A 344 29.46 -12.88 5.88
N GLY A 345 28.66 -12.21 6.72
CA GLY A 345 28.87 -10.84 7.14
C GLY A 345 27.70 -10.29 7.94
N ASP A 346 27.79 -9.02 8.33
CA ASP A 346 26.78 -8.35 9.15
C ASP A 346 26.30 -7.08 8.46
N ILE A 347 25.02 -6.74 8.62
CA ILE A 347 24.44 -5.47 8.20
C ILE A 347 24.75 -4.43 9.29
N ALA A 348 26.01 -4.03 9.35
CA ALA A 348 26.47 -3.02 10.30
C ALA A 348 25.66 -1.70 10.15
N GLU A 349 25.72 -0.84 11.16
CA GLU A 349 25.08 0.50 11.22
C GLU A 349 23.63 0.54 11.70
N VAL A 350 22.90 -0.57 11.72
CA VAL A 350 21.52 -0.61 12.23
C VAL A 350 21.37 -1.69 13.30
N LEU A 351 21.24 -1.26 14.56
CA LEU A 351 20.99 -2.13 15.70
C LEU A 351 19.49 -2.20 16.02
N ASP A 352 19.09 -3.26 16.73
CA ASP A 352 17.70 -3.50 17.16
C ASP A 352 16.70 -3.59 15.99
N VAL A 353 17.17 -4.09 14.84
CA VAL A 353 16.29 -4.42 13.73
C VAL A 353 15.35 -5.55 14.16
N GLN A 354 14.05 -5.33 14.04
CA GLN A 354 13.01 -6.30 14.41
C GLN A 354 12.76 -7.30 13.29
N MET A 355 12.76 -6.82 12.05
CA MET A 355 12.44 -7.60 10.86
C MET A 355 13.21 -7.04 9.67
N VAL A 356 13.64 -7.93 8.79
CA VAL A 356 14.23 -7.61 7.49
C VAL A 356 13.32 -8.18 6.41
N LYS A 357 12.98 -7.37 5.41
CA LYS A 357 12.31 -7.87 4.20
C LYS A 357 13.06 -7.46 2.96
N HIS A 358 13.22 -8.40 2.03
CA HIS A 358 13.89 -8.19 0.75
C HIS A 358 12.91 -7.76 -0.34
N PHE A 359 13.37 -6.88 -1.24
CA PHE A 359 12.73 -6.71 -2.54
C PHE A 359 13.77 -6.48 -3.63
N GLN A 360 13.40 -6.80 -4.87
CA GLN A 360 14.24 -6.59 -6.04
C GLN A 360 13.58 -5.59 -6.98
N MET A 361 14.36 -4.64 -7.48
CA MET A 361 13.95 -3.74 -8.55
C MET A 361 14.97 -3.81 -9.68
N LYS A 362 14.52 -4.26 -10.86
CA LYS A 362 15.40 -4.53 -12.01
C LYS A 362 16.50 -5.53 -11.60
N ARG A 363 17.76 -5.11 -11.53
CA ARG A 363 18.91 -5.94 -11.13
C ARG A 363 19.39 -5.64 -9.70
N ASP A 364 18.81 -4.65 -9.05
CA ASP A 364 19.25 -4.19 -7.75
C ASP A 364 18.42 -4.84 -6.64
N HIS A 365 19.11 -5.23 -5.57
CA HIS A 365 18.51 -5.84 -4.39
C HIS A 365 18.46 -4.81 -3.26
N TYR A 366 17.36 -4.80 -2.52
CA TYR A 366 17.09 -3.84 -1.47
C TYR A 366 16.59 -4.56 -0.23
N LEU A 367 16.85 -3.98 0.94
CA LEU A 367 16.34 -4.47 2.21
C LEU A 367 15.58 -3.36 2.94
N CYS A 368 14.45 -3.75 3.51
CA CYS A 368 13.65 -2.97 4.45
C CYS A 368 14.01 -3.43 5.87
N LEU A 369 14.65 -2.56 6.64
CA LEU A 369 15.09 -2.82 8.02
C LEU A 369 14.12 -2.14 8.99
N SER A 370 13.23 -2.94 9.60
CA SER A 370 12.22 -2.45 10.54
C SER A 370 12.81 -2.26 11.94
N ARG A 371 12.46 -1.17 12.62
CA ARG A 371 12.77 -0.95 14.05
C ARG A 371 11.52 -0.56 14.81
N TYR A 372 11.40 -1.01 16.05
CA TYR A 372 10.26 -0.66 16.91
C TYR A 372 10.15 0.85 17.15
N ILE A 373 11.25 1.49 17.51
CA ILE A 373 11.36 2.93 17.74
C ILE A 373 12.63 3.47 17.09
N GLY A 374 12.64 4.78 16.84
CA GLY A 374 13.70 5.44 16.08
C GLY A 374 13.38 5.37 14.59
N ASP A 375 14.38 5.01 13.80
CA ASP A 375 14.33 5.15 12.35
C ASP A 375 14.54 3.80 11.67
N SER A 376 13.50 3.31 10.99
CA SER A 376 13.61 2.19 10.04
C SER A 376 14.32 2.66 8.77
N LYS A 377 14.94 1.73 8.04
CA LYS A 377 15.75 2.08 6.87
C LYS A 377 15.43 1.23 5.66
N VAL A 378 15.54 1.84 4.48
CA VAL A 378 15.64 1.14 3.20
C VAL A 378 17.09 1.23 2.76
N VAL A 379 17.73 0.09 2.54
CA VAL A 379 19.12 0.02 2.13
C VAL A 379 19.25 -0.73 0.81
N ARG A 380 20.18 -0.29 -0.05
CA ARG A 380 20.60 -1.04 -1.23
C ARG A 380 21.64 -2.07 -0.82
N TRP A 381 21.50 -3.30 -1.32
CA TRP A 381 22.49 -4.35 -1.17
C TRP A 381 23.59 -4.19 -2.23
N GLU A 382 24.84 -3.99 -1.82
CA GLU A 382 26.00 -3.82 -2.72
C GLU A 382 27.08 -4.88 -2.45
N GLY A 383 26.65 -6.10 -2.12
CA GLY A 383 27.55 -7.16 -1.68
C GLY A 383 27.83 -6.99 -0.20
N LEU A 384 29.10 -6.87 0.18
CA LEU A 384 29.53 -6.76 1.59
C LEU A 384 29.23 -5.40 2.22
N ARG A 385 28.55 -4.50 1.51
CA ARG A 385 28.19 -3.16 1.98
C ARG A 385 26.72 -2.90 1.69
N PHE A 386 26.15 -2.06 2.54
CA PHE A 386 24.78 -1.59 2.44
C PHE A 386 24.81 -0.08 2.33
N THR A 387 24.12 0.45 1.33
CA THR A 387 24.02 1.90 1.13
C THR A 387 22.62 2.35 1.54
N GLU A 388 22.54 3.22 2.53
CA GLU A 388 21.25 3.80 2.95
C GLU A 388 20.65 4.62 1.80
N LEU A 389 19.40 4.31 1.45
CA LEU A 389 18.62 5.05 0.47
C LEU A 389 17.65 6.01 1.14
N GLN A 390 17.01 5.53 2.20
CA GLN A 390 15.94 6.26 2.86
C GLN A 390 15.80 5.84 4.31
N THR A 391 15.60 6.83 5.17
CA THR A 391 15.20 6.65 6.55
C THR A 391 13.72 6.98 6.70
N LEU A 392 12.98 6.13 7.42
CA LEU A 392 11.55 6.25 7.70
C LEU A 392 11.31 6.19 9.22
N PRO A 393 10.64 7.18 9.82
CA PRO A 393 10.47 7.24 11.26
C PRO A 393 9.48 6.17 11.76
N SER A 394 9.93 5.37 12.71
CA SER A 394 9.17 4.28 13.32
C SER A 394 8.56 4.68 14.66
N ARG A 395 7.26 4.42 14.77
CA ARG A 395 6.44 4.72 15.96
C ARG A 395 5.78 3.44 16.44
N GLY A 396 6.54 2.60 17.15
CA GLY A 396 6.10 1.27 17.56
C GLY A 396 5.92 0.36 16.34
N SER A 397 6.89 0.31 15.43
CA SER A 397 6.77 -0.47 14.18
C SER A 397 7.24 -1.91 14.38
N MET A 398 6.35 -2.86 14.14
CA MET A 398 6.68 -4.29 14.13
C MET A 398 6.84 -4.85 12.71
N VAL A 399 6.48 -4.07 11.68
CA VAL A 399 6.39 -4.52 10.30
C VAL A 399 6.76 -3.40 9.34
N MET A 400 7.64 -3.71 8.39
CA MET A 400 8.03 -2.88 7.26
C MET A 400 8.14 -3.79 6.04
N GLU A 401 7.05 -3.94 5.30
CA GLU A 401 6.91 -4.99 4.30
C GLU A 401 6.75 -4.39 2.90
N PRO A 402 7.68 -4.65 1.97
CA PRO A 402 7.50 -4.34 0.58
C PRO A 402 6.51 -5.31 -0.04
N PHE A 403 5.60 -4.82 -0.88
CA PHE A 403 4.65 -5.67 -1.58
C PHE A 403 4.34 -5.11 -2.96
N GLN A 404 4.11 -6.00 -3.92
CA GLN A 404 3.79 -5.61 -5.28
C GLN A 404 2.33 -5.87 -5.57
N ILE A 405 1.65 -4.87 -6.12
CA ILE A 405 0.30 -5.01 -6.66
C ILE A 405 0.34 -4.59 -8.12
N SER A 406 -0.04 -5.51 -9.02
CA SER A 406 0.11 -5.35 -10.46
C SER A 406 1.58 -5.06 -10.83
N GLN A 407 1.90 -3.85 -11.30
CA GLN A 407 3.27 -3.43 -11.66
C GLN A 407 3.85 -2.38 -10.71
N GLN A 408 3.14 -2.04 -9.63
CA GLN A 408 3.56 -1.02 -8.69
C GLN A 408 4.09 -1.66 -7.41
N LEU A 409 5.27 -1.22 -7.01
CA LEU A 409 5.89 -1.60 -5.74
C LEU A 409 5.46 -0.63 -4.65
N TYR A 410 4.92 -1.18 -3.58
CA TYR A 410 4.53 -0.46 -2.38
C TYR A 410 5.37 -0.91 -1.19
N LEU A 411 5.29 -0.13 -0.13
CA LEU A 411 5.89 -0.45 1.17
C LEU A 411 4.91 -0.08 2.27
N ALA A 412 4.57 -1.04 3.11
CA ALA A 412 3.77 -0.79 4.31
C ALA A 412 4.68 -0.67 5.53
N LEU A 413 4.66 0.49 6.18
CA LEU A 413 5.28 0.70 7.48
C LEU A 413 4.19 0.73 8.56
N GLY A 414 4.08 -0.37 9.30
CA GLY A 414 3.12 -0.51 10.39
C GLY A 414 3.48 0.35 11.60
N SER A 415 2.48 0.73 12.39
CA SER A 415 2.67 1.51 13.61
C SER A 415 1.66 1.11 14.68
N ASP A 416 2.15 0.82 15.89
CA ASP A 416 1.31 0.58 17.06
C ASP A 416 0.85 1.90 17.72
N PHE A 417 1.53 3.03 17.45
CA PHE A 417 1.27 4.33 18.09
C PHE A 417 0.62 5.38 17.18
N SER A 418 0.53 5.13 15.87
CA SER A 418 0.00 6.05 14.87
C SER A 418 -0.63 5.30 13.69
N PHE A 419 -0.91 5.99 12.57
CA PHE A 419 -1.36 5.31 11.36
C PHE A 419 -0.26 4.46 10.73
N THR A 420 -0.66 3.35 10.11
CA THR A 420 0.20 2.62 9.17
C THR A 420 0.39 3.49 7.94
N HIS A 421 1.64 3.67 7.50
CA HIS A 421 1.93 4.44 6.30
C HIS A 421 2.20 3.50 5.13
N ILE A 422 1.51 3.70 4.02
CA ILE A 422 1.78 3.07 2.74
C ILE A 422 2.58 4.05 1.88
N TYR A 423 3.66 3.57 1.32
CA TYR A 423 4.50 4.30 0.39
C TYR A 423 4.46 3.62 -0.98
N LEU A 424 4.64 4.41 -2.03
CA LEU A 424 4.76 3.96 -3.41
C LEU A 424 6.21 4.17 -3.86
N TRP A 425 6.78 3.20 -4.57
CA TRP A 425 8.11 3.33 -5.15
C TRP A 425 8.11 4.33 -6.32
N ASP A 426 8.96 5.35 -6.25
CA ASP A 426 9.19 6.32 -7.32
C ASP A 426 10.44 5.89 -8.11
N GLU A 427 10.25 5.45 -9.35
CA GLU A 427 11.35 4.97 -10.20
C GLU A 427 12.37 6.05 -10.57
N GLU A 428 11.95 7.31 -10.71
CA GLU A 428 12.87 8.39 -11.09
C GLU A 428 13.75 8.78 -9.90
N LYS A 429 13.16 8.81 -8.70
CA LYS A 429 13.86 9.18 -7.47
C LYS A 429 14.53 8.00 -6.75
N GLN A 430 14.27 6.77 -7.19
CA GLN A 430 14.74 5.53 -6.56
C GLN A 430 14.49 5.49 -5.05
N LYS A 431 13.29 5.90 -4.62
CA LYS A 431 12.89 5.94 -3.21
C LYS A 431 11.39 5.76 -3.03
N PHE A 432 10.96 5.47 -1.80
CA PHE A 432 9.55 5.38 -1.45
C PHE A 432 8.98 6.77 -1.12
N VAL A 433 7.85 7.12 -1.74
CA VAL A 433 7.10 8.36 -1.48
C VAL A 433 5.79 8.05 -0.77
N LYS A 434 5.38 8.90 0.17
CA LYS A 434 4.12 8.70 0.91
C LYS A 434 2.96 8.61 -0.08
N PHE A 435 2.13 7.59 0.11
CA PHE A 435 1.04 7.29 -0.79
C PHE A 435 -0.31 7.33 -0.08
N GLN A 436 -0.46 6.57 1.01
CA GLN A 436 -1.71 6.45 1.75
C GLN A 436 -1.44 6.17 3.23
N GLU A 437 -2.40 6.47 4.10
CA GLU A 437 -2.42 6.03 5.49
C GLU A 437 -3.53 5.01 5.73
N LEU A 438 -3.22 3.94 6.45
CA LEU A 438 -4.17 2.91 6.87
C LEU A 438 -4.34 2.91 8.39
N SER A 439 -5.58 2.72 8.82
CA SER A 439 -5.92 2.53 10.23
C SER A 439 -6.00 1.03 10.55
N VAL A 440 -4.86 0.45 10.93
CA VAL A 440 -4.71 -0.92 11.44
C VAL A 440 -4.22 -0.83 12.87
N GLN A 441 -4.86 -1.52 13.80
CA GLN A 441 -4.41 -1.54 15.20
C GLN A 441 -3.29 -2.58 15.34
N ALA A 442 -2.11 -2.17 15.79
CA ALA A 442 -1.00 -3.09 16.03
C ALA A 442 -0.75 -4.11 14.89
N PRO A 443 -0.44 -3.63 13.65
CA PRO A 443 -0.24 -4.49 12.49
C PRO A 443 0.99 -5.39 12.67
N ARG A 444 0.95 -6.61 12.12
CA ARG A 444 2.06 -7.58 12.23
C ARG A 444 2.65 -8.07 10.91
N ALA A 445 1.91 -7.96 9.80
CA ALA A 445 2.35 -8.26 8.43
C ALA A 445 1.49 -7.49 7.42
N PHE A 446 1.88 -7.46 6.14
CA PHE A 446 1.13 -6.87 5.03
C PHE A 446 1.25 -7.71 3.74
N GLN A 447 0.52 -8.81 3.69
CA GLN A 447 0.73 -9.84 2.66
C GLN A 447 -0.23 -9.66 1.48
N PRO A 448 0.26 -9.51 0.23
CA PRO A 448 -0.60 -9.46 -0.95
C PRO A 448 -1.18 -10.85 -1.23
N ILE A 449 -2.44 -10.89 -1.64
CA ILE A 449 -3.15 -12.11 -1.98
C ILE A 449 -3.10 -12.28 -3.51
N PRO A 450 -2.61 -13.42 -4.03
CA PRO A 450 -2.45 -13.65 -5.46
C PRO A 450 -3.80 -14.02 -6.12
N LEU A 451 -4.72 -13.06 -6.21
CA LEU A 451 -6.01 -13.22 -6.88
C LEU A 451 -5.95 -12.57 -8.28
N GLU A 452 -6.22 -13.33 -9.34
CA GLU A 452 -6.12 -12.83 -10.74
C GLU A 452 -7.01 -11.62 -11.02
N ALA A 453 -8.24 -11.63 -10.51
CA ALA A 453 -9.24 -10.59 -10.78
C ALA A 453 -9.31 -9.50 -9.71
N MET A 454 -8.53 -9.60 -8.64
CA MET A 454 -8.62 -8.68 -7.50
C MET A 454 -7.28 -8.53 -6.81
N SER A 455 -6.85 -7.28 -6.62
CA SER A 455 -5.69 -7.01 -5.78
C SER A 455 -6.15 -6.84 -4.33
N VAL A 456 -5.68 -7.72 -3.43
CA VAL A 456 -6.05 -7.70 -2.02
C VAL A 456 -4.80 -7.75 -1.16
N LEU A 457 -4.79 -6.98 -0.07
CA LEU A 457 -3.72 -6.91 0.92
C LEU A 457 -4.27 -7.34 2.28
N LEU A 458 -3.66 -8.36 2.89
CA LEU A 458 -3.95 -8.79 4.24
C LEU A 458 -3.13 -7.98 5.24
N ALA A 459 -3.75 -7.59 6.35
CA ALA A 459 -3.09 -6.90 7.45
C ALA A 459 -3.49 -7.56 8.77
N PRO A 460 -2.76 -8.61 9.23
CA PRO A 460 -2.95 -9.19 10.55
C PRO A 460 -2.75 -8.16 11.65
N SER A 461 -3.61 -8.24 12.65
CA SER A 461 -3.70 -7.28 13.75
C SER A 461 -3.61 -8.00 15.09
N PHE A 462 -2.65 -7.59 15.91
CA PHE A 462 -2.44 -8.21 17.22
C PHE A 462 -3.52 -7.82 18.23
N LYS A 463 -4.07 -6.60 18.12
CA LYS A 463 -5.04 -6.03 19.08
C LYS A 463 -6.42 -5.79 18.49
N GLY A 464 -6.54 -5.72 17.17
CA GLY A 464 -7.77 -5.50 16.44
C GLY A 464 -8.09 -6.67 15.48
N ASN A 465 -9.18 -6.56 14.74
CA ASN A 465 -9.49 -7.55 13.71
C ASN A 465 -8.45 -7.49 12.59
N THR A 466 -8.04 -8.66 12.10
CA THR A 466 -7.29 -8.77 10.85
C THR A 466 -8.11 -8.18 9.71
N LEU A 467 -7.44 -7.36 8.91
CA LEU A 467 -8.08 -6.57 7.86
C LEU A 467 -7.69 -7.09 6.49
N VAL A 468 -8.61 -6.93 5.56
CA VAL A 468 -8.46 -7.31 4.17
C VAL A 468 -8.74 -6.04 3.36
N TYR A 469 -7.72 -5.51 2.71
CA TYR A 469 -7.83 -4.30 1.90
C TYR A 469 -7.89 -4.68 0.44
N LYS A 470 -8.98 -4.32 -0.24
CA LYS A 470 -9.08 -4.41 -1.69
C LYS A 470 -8.45 -3.17 -2.31
N HIS A 471 -7.43 -3.35 -3.12
CA HIS A 471 -6.87 -2.30 -3.97
C HIS A 471 -7.78 -2.10 -5.18
N ILE A 472 -8.28 -0.88 -5.34
CA ILE A 472 -9.23 -0.50 -6.39
C ILE A 472 -8.67 0.73 -7.09
N VAL A 473 -8.26 0.56 -8.33
CA VAL A 473 -8.00 1.69 -9.22
C VAL A 473 -9.36 2.19 -9.73
N VAL A 474 -9.75 3.37 -9.28
CA VAL A 474 -10.94 4.08 -9.74
C VAL A 474 -10.49 5.10 -10.76
N ASP A 475 -11.00 4.94 -11.98
CA ASP A 475 -10.91 6.01 -12.93
C ASP A 475 -11.96 7.08 -12.59
N LEU A 476 -11.50 8.25 -12.13
CA LEU A 476 -12.41 9.38 -11.92
C LEU A 476 -12.70 10.16 -13.20
N SER A 477 -12.12 9.79 -14.34
CA SER A 477 -12.43 10.45 -15.61
C SER A 477 -13.73 9.97 -16.27
N LEU A 478 -14.21 8.75 -15.95
CA LEU A 478 -15.34 8.05 -16.58
C LEU A 478 -16.72 8.28 -15.97
#